data_AF-A0A6I7WNT3-F1
#
_entry.id   AF-A0A6I7WNT3-F1
#
_cell.length_a   1.000
_cell.length_b   1.000
_cell.length_c   1.000
_cell.angle_alpha   90.00
_cell.angle_beta   90.00
_cell.angle_gamma   90.00
#
_symmetry.space_group_name_H-M   'P 1'
#
loop_
_entity.id
_entity.type
_entity.pdbx_description
1 polymer ?
#
loop_
_entity_poly.entity_id
_entity_poly.type
_entity_poly.pdbx_seq_one_letter_code
_entity_poly.pdbx_strand_id
1 'polypeptide(L)'
;MKGEGELSIYSKQVVFIFDEAHRSQFGETQKNLKRKFKKFYQFGFTGTPIFPENALGAETTGSVFGRELHSYVITDAIRDEKVLKFKVDYNDVRLQFKAIEAEQDEKKLTAAENKHALLHPNRIGEISQYILNNFKQKTHRQQAGGKGFNAMFAVSSVDAAKVYYES
;
A
#
# COMPACT_ATOMS: atom_id res chain seq x y z
N MET A 1 -19.29 33.92 -18.80
CA MET A 1 -18.64 32.68 -18.33
C MET A 1 -18.55 31.72 -19.52
N LYS A 2 -17.35 31.48 -20.08
CA LYS A 2 -17.20 30.44 -21.11
C LYS A 2 -17.54 29.12 -20.45
N GLY A 3 -18.57 28.43 -20.95
CA GLY A 3 -18.96 27.12 -20.42
C GLY A 3 -17.77 26.18 -20.43
N GLU A 4 -17.61 25.40 -19.36
CA GLU A 4 -16.52 24.42 -19.19
C GLU A 4 -16.43 23.33 -20.29
N GLY A 5 -17.34 23.38 -21.27
CA GLY A 5 -17.45 22.41 -22.36
C GLY A 5 -16.34 22.47 -23.41
N GLU A 6 -15.69 23.61 -23.63
CA GLU A 6 -14.69 23.74 -24.73
C GLU A 6 -13.46 24.57 -24.33
N LEU A 7 -12.62 23.99 -23.46
CA LEU A 7 -11.28 24.53 -23.25
C LEU A 7 -10.40 24.25 -24.48
N SER A 8 -9.62 25.24 -24.90
CA SER A 8 -8.73 25.11 -26.06
C SER A 8 -7.69 23.99 -25.93
N ILE A 9 -7.39 23.54 -24.70
CA ILE A 9 -6.48 22.44 -24.45
C ILE A 9 -7.04 21.08 -24.94
N TYR A 10 -8.36 20.91 -24.99
CA TYR A 10 -9.00 19.65 -25.38
C TYR A 10 -8.79 19.27 -26.86
N SER A 11 -8.48 20.25 -27.72
CA SER A 11 -8.23 20.04 -29.15
C SER A 11 -6.75 20.01 -29.53
N LYS A 12 -5.84 20.25 -28.58
CA LYS A 12 -4.38 20.18 -28.79
C LYS A 12 -3.88 18.74 -28.71
N GLN A 13 -2.66 18.51 -29.19
CA GLN A 13 -1.91 17.28 -28.94
C GLN A 13 -1.41 17.30 -27.49
N VAL A 14 -1.85 16.35 -26.68
CA VAL A 14 -1.53 16.32 -25.24
C VAL A 14 -0.91 14.97 -24.86
N VAL A 15 0.13 15.01 -24.04
CA VAL A 15 0.74 13.81 -23.46
C VAL A 15 0.46 13.82 -21.95
N PHE A 16 -0.12 12.73 -21.46
CA PHE A 16 -0.31 12.48 -20.04
C PHE A 16 0.71 11.45 -19.54
N ILE A 17 1.35 11.75 -18.41
CA ILE A 17 2.24 10.83 -17.71
C ILE A 17 1.66 10.67 -16.31
N PHE A 18 1.26 9.45 -15.97
CA PHE A 18 0.72 9.10 -14.67
C PHE A 18 1.81 8.37 -13.87
N ASP A 19 2.12 8.90 -12.69
CA ASP A 19 2.97 8.25 -11.71
C ASP A 19 2.13 7.48 -10.69
N GLU A 20 2.65 6.36 -10.20
CA GLU A 20 1.94 5.36 -9.40
C GLU A 20 0.51 5.14 -9.90
N ALA A 21 0.38 4.66 -11.13
CA ALA A 21 -0.88 4.47 -11.82
C ALA A 21 -1.74 3.34 -11.20
N HIS A 22 -2.23 3.57 -9.97
CA HIS A 22 -3.04 2.70 -9.13
C HIS A 22 -4.55 3.03 -9.14
N ARG A 23 -5.35 2.03 -8.78
CA ARG A 23 -6.83 1.95 -8.80
C ARG A 23 -7.63 3.23 -8.49
N SER A 24 -7.21 4.05 -7.53
CA SER A 24 -8.03 5.15 -7.00
C SER A 24 -8.22 6.32 -7.98
N GLN A 25 -7.34 6.45 -8.99
CA GLN A 25 -7.36 7.59 -9.92
C GLN A 25 -8.08 7.32 -11.24
N PHE A 26 -8.46 6.07 -11.54
CA PHE A 26 -8.74 5.69 -12.92
C PHE A 26 -10.22 5.69 -13.32
N GLY A 27 -11.17 5.53 -12.39
CA GLY A 27 -12.58 5.35 -12.77
C GLY A 27 -13.19 6.55 -13.52
N GLU A 28 -13.44 7.65 -12.81
CA GLU A 28 -14.13 8.81 -13.39
C GLU A 28 -13.18 9.71 -14.20
N THR A 29 -11.94 9.89 -13.72
CA THR A 29 -10.94 10.74 -14.37
C THR A 29 -10.60 10.23 -15.77
N GLN A 30 -10.41 8.91 -15.97
CA GLN A 30 -10.17 8.38 -17.32
C GLN A 30 -11.37 8.52 -18.23
N LYS A 31 -12.59 8.29 -17.72
CA LYS A 31 -13.82 8.51 -18.52
C LYS A 31 -13.92 9.97 -18.97
N ASN A 32 -13.64 10.91 -18.08
CA ASN A 32 -13.62 12.33 -18.39
C ASN A 32 -12.50 12.70 -19.37
N LEU A 33 -11.31 12.15 -19.20
CA LEU A 33 -10.17 12.37 -20.09
C LEU A 33 -10.49 11.88 -21.51
N LYS A 34 -10.92 10.61 -21.66
CA LYS A 34 -11.33 10.01 -22.94
C LYS A 34 -12.47 10.79 -23.61
N ARG A 35 -13.40 11.34 -22.82
CA ARG A 35 -14.52 12.15 -23.33
C ARG A 35 -14.05 13.51 -23.86
N LYS A 36 -13.23 14.23 -23.08
CA LYS A 36 -12.87 15.63 -23.36
C LYS A 36 -11.67 15.76 -24.32
N PHE A 37 -10.61 14.98 -24.15
CA PHE A 37 -9.42 15.06 -25.00
C PHE A 37 -9.55 14.11 -26.20
N LYS A 38 -9.47 14.66 -27.42
CA LYS A 38 -9.59 13.86 -28.65
C LYS A 38 -8.25 13.48 -29.28
N LYS A 39 -7.17 14.14 -28.88
CA LYS A 39 -5.80 13.96 -29.40
C LYS A 39 -4.83 13.84 -28.24
N PHE A 40 -4.74 12.65 -27.67
CA PHE A 40 -3.84 12.43 -26.54
C PHE A 40 -3.09 11.11 -26.62
N TYR A 41 -1.94 11.10 -25.97
CA TYR A 41 -1.17 9.92 -25.61
C TYR A 41 -1.15 9.83 -24.08
N GLN A 42 -1.22 8.63 -23.53
CA GLN A 42 -1.09 8.44 -22.08
C GLN A 42 -0.10 7.33 -21.77
N PHE A 43 0.71 7.56 -20.75
CA PHE A 43 1.70 6.63 -20.23
C PHE A 43 1.50 6.51 -18.73
N GLY A 44 1.61 5.29 -18.21
CA GLY A 44 1.50 5.00 -16.78
C GLY A 44 2.75 4.30 -16.29
N PHE A 45 3.29 4.79 -15.18
CA PHE A 45 4.32 4.11 -14.39
C PHE A 45 3.66 3.56 -13.12
N THR A 46 3.91 2.30 -12.80
CA THR A 46 3.39 1.69 -11.58
C THR A 46 4.28 0.53 -11.16
N GLY A 47 4.55 0.42 -9.87
CA GLY A 47 5.17 -0.78 -9.29
C GLY A 47 4.17 -1.92 -9.05
N THR A 48 2.87 -1.63 -9.11
CA THR A 48 1.79 -2.57 -8.78
C THR A 48 0.70 -2.57 -9.86
N PRO A 49 0.98 -3.17 -11.04
CA PRO A 49 -0.02 -3.27 -12.11
C PRO A 49 -1.25 -4.09 -11.71
N ILE A 50 -2.40 -3.71 -12.25
CA ILE A 50 -3.67 -4.41 -12.10
C ILE A 50 -3.82 -5.38 -13.27
N PHE A 51 -3.88 -6.66 -12.94
CA PHE A 51 -4.10 -7.78 -13.85
C PHE A 51 -5.54 -8.31 -13.70
N PRO A 52 -6.02 -9.16 -14.63
CA PRO A 52 -7.35 -9.76 -14.49
C PRO A 52 -7.57 -10.48 -13.16
N GLU A 53 -6.53 -11.09 -12.59
CA GLU A 53 -6.58 -11.89 -11.36
C GLU A 53 -6.81 -11.04 -10.10
N ASN A 54 -6.34 -9.79 -10.08
CA ASN A 54 -6.48 -8.87 -8.95
C ASN A 54 -7.47 -7.72 -9.23
N ALA A 55 -8.19 -7.78 -10.35
CA ALA A 55 -9.02 -6.68 -10.82
C ALA A 55 -10.19 -6.35 -9.88
N LEU A 56 -10.73 -7.31 -9.11
CA LEU A 56 -11.85 -7.11 -8.15
C LEU A 56 -12.95 -6.15 -8.66
N GLY A 57 -13.31 -6.21 -9.96
CA GLY A 57 -14.29 -5.34 -10.61
C GLY A 57 -13.77 -4.00 -11.16
N ALA A 58 -12.46 -3.76 -11.17
CA ALA A 58 -11.80 -2.60 -11.76
C ALA A 58 -11.21 -2.89 -13.15
N GLU A 59 -10.95 -1.84 -13.92
CA GLU A 59 -10.21 -1.94 -15.19
C GLU A 59 -8.75 -2.37 -14.92
N THR A 60 -8.21 -3.23 -15.79
CA THR A 60 -6.80 -3.65 -15.71
C THR A 60 -5.88 -2.54 -16.23
N THR A 61 -4.64 -2.48 -15.75
CA THR A 61 -3.65 -1.50 -16.26
C THR A 61 -3.49 -1.63 -17.77
N GLY A 62 -3.50 -2.86 -18.28
CA GLY A 62 -3.44 -3.14 -19.72
C GLY A 62 -4.64 -2.58 -20.51
N SER A 63 -5.85 -2.65 -19.95
CA SER A 63 -7.06 -2.09 -20.59
C SER A 63 -7.08 -0.55 -20.61
N VAL A 64 -6.44 0.09 -19.63
CA VAL A 64 -6.36 1.56 -19.52
C VAL A 64 -5.23 2.14 -20.37
N PHE A 65 -4.03 1.56 -20.27
CA PHE A 65 -2.79 2.10 -20.85
C PHE A 65 -2.30 1.35 -22.08
N GLY A 66 -2.84 0.17 -22.37
CA GLY A 66 -2.41 -0.67 -23.47
C GLY A 66 -1.27 -1.62 -23.07
N ARG A 67 -0.36 -1.88 -24.01
CA ARG A 67 0.73 -2.85 -23.81
C ARG A 67 1.76 -2.35 -22.79
N GLU A 68 2.39 -3.29 -22.09
CA GLU A 68 3.62 -3.03 -21.36
C GLU A 68 4.73 -2.64 -22.36
N LEU A 69 5.31 -1.45 -22.18
CA LEU A 69 6.38 -0.96 -23.04
C LEU A 69 7.75 -1.45 -22.58
N HIS A 70 7.92 -1.61 -21.26
CA HIS A 70 9.13 -2.06 -20.60
C HIS A 70 8.78 -2.42 -19.14
N SER A 71 9.50 -3.36 -18.55
CA SER A 71 9.40 -3.70 -17.13
C SER A 71 10.77 -3.73 -16.48
N TYR A 72 10.82 -3.28 -15.23
CA TYR A 72 11.96 -3.43 -14.34
C TYR A 72 11.42 -3.84 -12.98
N VAL A 73 11.46 -5.15 -12.71
CA VAL A 73 10.75 -5.75 -11.58
C VAL A 73 11.61 -5.76 -10.32
N ILE A 74 11.00 -5.99 -9.16
CA ILE A 74 11.71 -6.02 -7.88
C ILE A 74 12.86 -7.04 -7.85
N THR A 75 12.76 -8.15 -8.58
CA THR A 75 13.84 -9.13 -8.69
C THR A 75 15.07 -8.58 -9.41
N ASP A 76 14.89 -7.76 -10.44
CA ASP A 76 15.99 -7.06 -11.11
C ASP A 76 16.58 -6.00 -10.17
N ALA A 77 15.72 -5.21 -9.52
CA ALA A 77 16.15 -4.18 -8.59
C ALA A 77 16.98 -4.71 -7.40
N ILE A 78 16.65 -5.92 -6.91
CA ILE A 78 17.43 -6.62 -5.89
C ILE A 78 18.74 -7.15 -6.47
N ARG A 79 18.72 -7.75 -7.67
CA ARG A 79 19.94 -8.26 -8.34
C ARG A 79 20.95 -7.15 -8.59
N ASP A 80 20.47 -5.99 -9.00
CA ASP A 80 21.28 -4.84 -9.39
C ASP A 80 21.63 -3.93 -8.18
N GLU A 81 21.35 -4.40 -6.96
CA GLU A 81 21.61 -3.71 -5.69
C GLU A 81 21.00 -2.30 -5.59
N LYS A 82 19.89 -2.06 -6.30
CA LYS A 82 19.14 -0.79 -6.25
C LYS A 82 18.08 -0.78 -5.16
N VAL A 83 17.64 -1.96 -4.72
CA VAL A 83 16.64 -2.14 -3.66
C VAL A 83 17.10 -3.25 -2.71
N LEU A 84 16.85 -3.08 -1.41
CA LEU A 84 17.18 -4.06 -0.38
C LEU A 84 16.19 -5.24 -0.37
N LYS A 85 16.68 -6.40 0.08
CA LYS A 85 15.85 -7.61 0.28
C LYS A 85 14.93 -7.44 1.49
N PHE A 86 13.85 -8.22 1.51
CA PHE A 86 12.98 -8.33 2.68
C PHE A 86 13.40 -9.47 3.61
N LYS A 87 13.31 -9.22 4.91
CA LYS A 87 13.27 -10.26 5.95
C LYS A 87 11.88 -10.23 6.59
N VAL A 88 11.05 -11.20 6.24
CA VAL A 88 9.67 -11.29 6.73
C VAL A 88 9.60 -12.37 7.81
N ASP A 89 9.16 -11.98 9.01
CA ASP A 89 8.97 -12.88 10.14
C ASP A 89 7.57 -12.66 10.73
N TYR A 90 6.87 -13.74 11.04
CA TYR A 90 5.67 -13.69 11.87
C TYR A 90 6.04 -13.99 13.33
N ASN A 91 5.79 -13.03 14.22
CA ASN A 91 6.15 -13.13 15.64
C ASN A 91 5.13 -13.98 16.42
N ASP A 92 5.19 -15.30 16.26
CA ASP A 92 4.28 -16.30 16.86
C ASP A 92 4.58 -16.57 18.34
N VAL A 93 4.36 -15.58 19.20
CA VAL A 93 4.64 -15.68 20.65
C VAL A 93 3.39 -15.59 21.54
N ARG A 94 2.20 -15.43 20.94
CA ARG A 94 0.95 -15.11 21.65
C ARG A 94 -0.05 -16.25 21.51
N LEU A 95 0.13 -17.32 22.30
CA LEU A 95 -0.70 -18.53 22.23
C LEU A 95 -2.20 -18.25 22.34
N GLN A 96 -2.61 -17.32 23.22
CA GLN A 96 -4.01 -16.96 23.43
C GLN A 96 -4.67 -16.37 22.17
N PHE A 97 -3.92 -15.61 21.36
CA PHE A 97 -4.44 -14.89 20.19
C PHE A 97 -4.06 -15.56 18.86
N LYS A 98 -3.32 -16.67 18.90
CA LYS A 98 -2.83 -17.36 17.71
C LYS A 98 -3.94 -17.73 16.72
N ALA A 99 -5.07 -18.21 17.22
CA ALA A 99 -6.20 -18.59 16.36
C ALA A 99 -6.74 -17.40 15.56
N ILE A 100 -6.88 -16.23 16.18
CA ILE A 100 -7.40 -15.05 15.50
C ILE A 100 -6.35 -14.40 14.58
N GLU A 101 -5.07 -14.47 14.95
CA GLU A 101 -3.99 -13.94 14.10
C GLU A 101 -3.70 -14.82 12.86
N ALA A 102 -4.09 -16.10 12.89
CA ALA A 102 -3.98 -17.03 11.77
C ALA A 102 -5.26 -17.14 10.91
N GLU A 103 -6.35 -16.48 11.30
CA GLU A 103 -7.63 -16.51 10.58
C GLU A 103 -7.47 -15.95 9.15
N GLN A 104 -8.12 -16.61 8.19
CA GLN A 104 -8.06 -16.27 6.76
C GLN A 104 -9.40 -15.77 6.22
N ASP A 105 -10.50 -16.03 6.94
CA ASP A 105 -11.81 -15.52 6.55
C ASP A 105 -11.90 -14.00 6.76
N GLU A 106 -12.02 -13.26 5.67
CA GLU A 106 -12.07 -11.80 5.67
C GLU A 106 -13.21 -11.24 6.54
N LYS A 107 -14.39 -11.87 6.54
CA LYS A 107 -15.54 -11.38 7.32
C LYS A 107 -15.28 -11.52 8.81
N LYS A 108 -14.68 -12.64 9.23
CA LYS A 108 -14.28 -12.85 10.62
C LYS A 108 -13.18 -11.90 11.04
N LEU A 109 -12.20 -11.63 10.17
CA LEU A 109 -11.14 -10.66 10.45
C LEU A 109 -11.71 -9.25 10.66
N THR A 110 -12.60 -8.79 9.78
CA THR A 110 -13.28 -7.50 9.96
C THR A 110 -14.10 -7.47 11.26
N ALA A 111 -14.85 -8.53 11.56
CA ALA A 111 -15.62 -8.61 12.80
C ALA A 111 -14.74 -8.63 14.07
N ALA A 112 -13.49 -9.09 13.96
CA ALA A 112 -12.54 -9.20 15.06
C ALA A 112 -11.80 -7.90 15.39
N GLU A 113 -12.06 -6.81 14.65
CA GLU A 113 -11.54 -5.46 14.94
C GLU A 113 -12.26 -4.81 16.14
N ASN A 114 -12.21 -5.47 17.29
CA ASN A 114 -12.88 -5.02 18.50
C ASN A 114 -12.04 -5.32 19.76
N LYS A 115 -12.46 -4.74 20.90
CA LYS A 115 -11.77 -4.84 22.20
C LYS A 115 -11.74 -6.24 22.83
N HIS A 116 -12.47 -7.20 22.28
CA HIS A 116 -12.51 -8.58 22.76
C HIS A 116 -11.61 -9.52 21.95
N ALA A 117 -11.09 -9.06 20.80
CA ALA A 117 -10.24 -9.86 19.91
C ALA A 117 -8.94 -9.11 19.57
N LEU A 118 -8.85 -8.45 18.41
CA LEU A 118 -7.60 -7.85 17.95
C LEU A 118 -7.17 -6.63 18.77
N LEU A 119 -8.11 -5.93 19.41
CA LEU A 119 -7.84 -4.80 20.30
C LEU A 119 -7.89 -5.19 21.78
N HIS A 120 -7.76 -6.48 22.10
CA HIS A 120 -7.73 -6.94 23.48
C HIS A 120 -6.53 -6.33 24.23
N PRO A 121 -6.71 -5.72 25.43
CA PRO A 121 -5.64 -5.03 26.14
C PRO A 121 -4.36 -5.86 26.34
N ASN A 122 -4.49 -7.13 26.71
CA ASN A 122 -3.32 -8.03 26.86
C ASN A 122 -2.56 -8.21 25.54
N ARG A 123 -3.27 -8.37 24.41
CA ARG A 123 -2.64 -8.51 23.10
C ARG A 123 -1.86 -7.25 22.73
N ILE A 124 -2.48 -6.09 22.93
CA ILE A 124 -1.85 -4.79 22.71
C ILE A 124 -0.60 -4.67 23.57
N GLY A 125 -0.72 -4.92 24.89
CA GLY A 125 0.39 -4.84 25.83
C GLY A 125 1.56 -5.77 25.48
N GLU A 126 1.28 -7.01 25.09
CA GLU A 126 2.31 -7.97 24.66
C GLU A 126 3.03 -7.50 23.38
N ILE A 127 2.30 -6.95 22.41
CA ILE A 127 2.88 -6.41 21.18
C ILE A 127 3.71 -5.16 21.47
N SER A 128 3.17 -4.20 22.23
CA SER A 128 3.86 -2.96 22.63
C SER A 128 5.15 -3.28 23.39
N GLN A 129 5.09 -4.19 24.37
CA GLN A 129 6.26 -4.60 25.14
C GLN A 129 7.32 -5.27 24.26
N TYR A 130 6.91 -6.14 23.33
CA TYR A 130 7.84 -6.74 22.37
C TYR A 130 8.52 -5.67 21.52
N ILE A 131 7.77 -4.71 20.98
CA ILE A 131 8.33 -3.62 20.17
C ILE A 131 9.35 -2.81 20.99
N LEU A 132 8.99 -2.37 22.19
CA LEU A 132 9.87 -1.57 23.05
C LEU A 132 11.16 -2.32 23.41
N ASN A 133 11.06 -3.60 23.75
CA ASN A 133 12.21 -4.44 24.11
C ASN A 133 13.16 -4.66 22.92
N ASN A 134 12.61 -4.80 21.72
CA ASN A 134 13.38 -5.19 20.53
C ASN A 134 13.72 -4.01 19.61
N PHE A 135 13.15 -2.83 19.82
CA PHE A 135 13.31 -1.67 18.92
C PHE A 135 14.78 -1.34 18.68
N LYS A 136 15.58 -1.22 19.75
CA LYS A 136 17.00 -0.89 19.63
C LYS A 136 17.79 -1.96 18.89
N GLN A 137 17.45 -3.24 19.08
CA GLN A 137 18.10 -4.33 18.38
C GLN A 137 17.78 -4.29 16.89
N LYS A 138 16.49 -4.18 16.54
CA LYS A 138 16.00 -4.18 15.16
C LYS A 138 16.40 -2.93 14.37
N THR A 139 16.65 -1.82 15.07
CA THR A 139 17.08 -0.55 14.47
C THR A 139 18.58 -0.29 14.60
N HIS A 140 19.37 -1.27 15.05
CA HIS A 140 20.83 -1.16 15.21
C HIS A 140 21.27 0.01 16.11
N ARG A 141 20.55 0.25 17.21
CA ARG A 141 20.82 1.28 18.23
C ARG A 141 21.41 0.73 19.54
N GLN A 142 21.85 -0.52 19.56
CA GLN A 142 22.46 -1.13 20.75
C GLN A 142 23.92 -0.71 20.96
N GLN A 143 24.64 -0.36 19.89
CA GLN A 143 26.03 0.07 19.98
C GLN A 143 26.14 1.54 20.39
N ALA A 144 26.99 1.84 21.37
CA ALA A 144 27.29 3.21 21.79
C ALA A 144 27.93 3.99 20.63
N GLY A 145 27.32 5.12 20.26
CA GLY A 145 27.80 6.00 19.18
C GLY A 145 27.23 5.72 17.78
N GLY A 146 26.46 4.64 17.59
CA GLY A 146 25.76 4.37 16.32
C GLY A 146 24.49 5.23 16.17
N LYS A 147 24.28 5.84 15.00
CA LYS A 147 23.04 6.59 14.71
C LYS A 147 21.81 5.66 14.62
N GLY A 148 21.99 4.44 14.11
CA GLY A 148 20.94 3.46 13.86
C GLY A 148 19.88 3.95 12.84
N PHE A 149 18.77 3.23 12.77
CA PHE A 149 17.62 3.53 11.92
C PHE A 149 16.37 3.84 12.79
N ASN A 150 15.24 4.19 12.18
CA ASN A 150 13.94 4.26 12.84
C ASN A 150 13.03 3.12 12.33
N ALA A 151 11.77 3.10 12.75
CA ALA A 151 10.79 2.13 12.28
C ALA A 151 9.43 2.79 12.10
N MET A 152 8.56 2.12 11.35
CA MET A 152 7.14 2.44 11.24
C MET A 152 6.33 1.27 11.82
N PHE A 153 5.16 1.60 12.38
CA PHE A 153 4.21 0.61 12.87
C PHE A 153 2.84 0.89 12.24
N ALA A 154 2.47 0.06 11.27
CA ALA A 154 1.19 0.14 10.58
C ALA A 154 0.14 -0.69 11.34
N VAL A 155 -1.05 -0.13 11.51
CA VAL A 155 -2.17 -0.74 12.25
C VAL A 155 -3.42 -0.77 11.36
N SER A 156 -4.39 -1.61 11.72
CA SER A 156 -5.56 -1.87 10.87
C SER A 156 -6.60 -0.75 10.90
N SER A 157 -6.69 0.02 12.00
CA SER A 157 -7.70 1.07 12.15
C SER A 157 -7.22 2.26 12.98
N VAL A 158 -7.97 3.36 12.92
CA VAL A 158 -7.71 4.56 13.75
C VAL A 158 -7.85 4.24 15.24
N ASP A 159 -8.80 3.38 15.61
CA ASP A 159 -8.98 2.99 17.02
C ASP A 159 -7.83 2.11 17.51
N ALA A 160 -7.30 1.23 16.66
CA ALA A 160 -6.07 0.51 16.95
C ALA A 160 -4.91 1.50 17.20
N ALA A 161 -4.76 2.52 16.35
CA ALA A 161 -3.71 3.52 16.49
C ALA A 161 -3.79 4.24 17.84
N LYS A 162 -4.98 4.64 18.27
CA LYS A 162 -5.19 5.28 19.58
C LYS A 162 -4.79 4.35 20.73
N VAL A 163 -5.28 3.11 20.71
CA VAL A 163 -5.02 2.15 21.79
C VAL A 163 -3.53 1.81 21.90
N TYR A 164 -2.82 1.66 20.77
CA TYR A 164 -1.37 1.46 20.79
C TYR A 164 -0.57 2.69 21.21
N TYR A 165 -1.07 3.90 20.93
CA TYR A 165 -0.43 5.13 21.35
C TYR A 165 -0.54 5.35 22.87
N GLU A 166 -1.65 4.90 23.47
CA GLU A 166 -1.92 5.01 24.91
C GLU A 166 -1.32 3.87 25.76
N SER A 167 -0.91 2.76 25.13
CA SER A 167 -0.44 1.54 25.81
C SER A 167 1.00 1.60 26.33
#